data_AF-A0A0R2B103-F1
#
_entry.id   AF-A0A0R2B103-F1
#
_cell.length_a   1.000
_cell.length_b   1.000
_cell.length_c   1.000
_cell.angle_alpha   90.00
_cell.angle_beta   90.00
_cell.angle_gamma   90.00
#
_symmetry.space_group_name_H-M   'P 1'
#
loop_
_entity.id
_entity.type
_entity.pdbx_description
1 polymer ?
#
loop_
_entity_poly.entity_id
_entity_poly.type
_entity_poly.pdbx_seq_one_letter_code
_entity_poly.pdbx_strand_id
1 'polypeptide(L)' 'MELSIVKTVLDGIKVVGSLVGTRKDLAEAFDFAAQGSVVLVVQKRPVEDAPEIFAEMEAGKINGRMVLDFIK' A
#
# COMPACT_ATOMS: atom_id res chain seq x y z
N MET A 1 13.74 13.63 9.36
CA MET A 1 14.38 14.01 8.09
C MET A 1 14.01 15.45 7.81
N GLU A 2 14.99 16.35 7.75
CA GLU A 2 14.76 17.75 7.40
C GLU A 2 15.00 17.98 5.91
N LEU A 3 14.07 18.68 5.27
CA LEU A 3 14.21 19.07 3.87
C LEU A 3 15.03 20.37 3.80
N SER A 4 16.12 20.38 3.03
CA SER A 4 16.92 21.60 2.84
C SER A 4 16.17 22.62 1.99
N ILE A 5 15.98 23.83 2.52
CA ILE A 5 15.32 24.94 1.82
C ILE A 5 16.10 25.33 0.56
N VAL A 6 17.43 25.53 0.69
CA VAL A 6 18.29 25.95 -0.42
C VAL A 6 18.23 24.95 -1.57
N LYS A 7 18.35 23.65 -1.26
CA LYS A 7 18.30 22.59 -2.27
C LYS A 7 16.93 22.51 -2.93
N THR A 8 15.85 22.63 -2.15
CA THR A 8 14.48 22.59 -2.68
C THR A 8 14.25 23.70 -3.70
N VAL A 9 14.80 24.89 -3.44
CA VAL A 9 14.70 26.03 -4.37
C VAL A 9 15.60 25.85 -5.60
N LEU A 10 16.90 25.59 -5.40
CA LEU A 10 17.87 25.53 -6.51
C LEU A 10 17.62 24.37 -7.46
N ASP A 11 17.19 23.22 -6.94
CA ASP A 11 16.91 22.02 -7.74
C ASP A 11 15.45 21.97 -8.23
N GLY A 12 14.61 22.94 -7.82
CA GLY A 12 13.20 22.98 -8.20
C GLY A 12 12.38 21.79 -7.69
N ILE A 13 12.71 21.26 -6.51
CA ILE A 13 12.02 20.10 -5.92
C ILE A 13 10.59 20.50 -5.55
N LYS A 14 9.62 19.69 -5.97
CA LYS A 14 8.19 19.86 -5.65
C LYS A 14 7.77 18.85 -4.60
N VAL A 15 7.15 19.34 -3.53
CA VAL A 15 6.52 18.52 -2.51
C VAL A 15 5.02 18.53 -2.77
N VAL A 16 4.45 17.36 -3.06
CA VAL A 16 3.03 17.21 -3.39
C VAL A 16 2.42 16.20 -2.44
N GLY A 17 1.33 16.59 -1.77
CA GLY A 17 0.52 15.65 -0.99
C GLY A 17 -0.31 14.77 -1.92
N SER A 18 -0.34 13.47 -1.63
CA SER A 18 -1.20 12.50 -2.32
C SER A 18 -1.86 11.60 -1.28
N LEU A 19 -3.13 11.28 -1.47
CA LEU A 19 -3.93 10.48 -0.54
C LEU A 19 -4.40 9.18 -1.19
N VAL A 20 -5.43 9.27 -2.04
CA VAL A 20 -6.01 8.13 -2.77
C VAL A 20 -6.26 8.53 -4.23
N GLY A 21 -6.27 7.52 -5.10
CA GLY A 21 -6.57 7.69 -6.53
C GLY A 21 -8.06 7.85 -6.81
N THR A 22 -8.35 8.38 -7.99
CA THR A 22 -9.68 8.41 -8.59
C THR A 22 -10.08 7.02 -9.13
N ARG A 23 -11.33 6.89 -9.57
CA ARG A 23 -11.82 5.68 -10.25
C ARG A 23 -11.03 5.36 -11.52
N LYS A 24 -10.50 6.37 -12.20
CA LYS A 24 -9.67 6.18 -13.40
C LYS A 24 -8.29 5.64 -13.02
N ASP A 25 -7.66 6.21 -12.00
CA ASP A 25 -6.36 5.74 -11.50
C ASP A 25 -6.44 4.28 -11.02
N LEU A 26 -7.57 3.88 -10.42
CA LEU A 26 -7.82 2.49 -10.04
C LEU A 26 -7.87 1.55 -11.26
N ALA A 27 -8.57 1.95 -12.32
CA ALA A 27 -8.68 1.14 -13.54
C ALA A 27 -7.30 0.92 -14.17
N GLU A 28 -6.51 1.99 -14.30
CA GLU A 28 -5.14 1.92 -14.81
C GLU A 28 -4.25 1.02 -13.93
N ALA A 29 -4.35 1.15 -12.61
CA ALA A 29 -3.60 0.30 -11.68
C ALA A 29 -3.95 -1.20 -11.81
N PHE A 30 -5.24 -1.51 -12.04
CA PHE A 30 -5.68 -2.88 -12.26
C PHE A 30 -5.20 -3.44 -13.61
N ASP A 31 -5.13 -2.61 -14.65
CA ASP A 31 -4.57 -3.01 -15.95
C ASP A 31 -3.09 -3.41 -15.83
N PHE A 32 -2.29 -2.65 -15.06
CA PHE A 32 -0.90 -3.04 -14.77
C PHE A 32 -0.79 -4.36 -14.01
N ALA A 33 -1.68 -4.59 -13.03
CA ALA A 33 -1.71 -5.83 -12.28
C ALA A 33 -2.12 -7.02 -13.16
N ALA A 34 -3.11 -6.84 -14.04
CA ALA A 34 -3.56 -7.86 -14.98
C ALA A 34 -2.47 -8.26 -16.00
N GLN A 35 -1.60 -7.31 -16.37
CA GLN A 35 -0.43 -7.57 -17.21
C GLN A 35 0.72 -8.29 -16.47
N GLY A 36 0.60 -8.52 -15.15
CA GLY A 36 1.66 -9.13 -14.35
C GLY A 36 2.83 -8.20 -14.02
N SER A 37 2.72 -6.91 -14.35
CA SER A 37 3.75 -5.90 -14.05
C SER A 37 3.88 -5.59 -12.56
N VAL A 38 2.91 -6.02 -11.76
CA VAL A 38 2.88 -5.83 -10.30
C VAL A 38 2.66 -7.17 -9.62
N VAL A 39 3.62 -7.59 -8.78
CA VAL A 39 3.53 -8.81 -7.96
C VAL A 39 3.27 -8.42 -6.51
N LEU A 40 2.14 -8.88 -5.96
CA LEU A 40 1.71 -8.56 -4.60
C LEU A 40 2.23 -9.62 -3.61
N VAL A 41 2.83 -9.16 -2.51
CA VAL A 41 3.17 -10.03 -1.37
C VAL A 41 1.97 -10.10 -0.43
N VAL A 42 1.23 -11.20 -0.51
CA VAL A 42 0.00 -11.40 0.25
C VAL A 42 0.01 -12.73 0.99
N GLN A 43 -0.59 -12.75 2.17
CA GLN A 43 -0.91 -13.96 2.91
C GLN A 43 -2.41 -14.01 3.16
N LYS A 44 -3.05 -15.09 2.70
CA LYS A 44 -4.49 -15.29 2.88
C LYS A 44 -4.75 -16.01 4.20
N ARG A 45 -5.68 -15.49 4.99
CA ARG A 45 -6.16 -16.09 6.24
C ARG A 45 -7.68 -15.97 6.31
N PRO A 46 -8.37 -16.89 6.99
CA PRO A 46 -9.80 -16.81 7.12
C PRO A 46 -10.24 -15.64 8.01
N VAL A 47 -11.47 -15.14 7.82
CA VAL A 47 -11.98 -13.99 8.57
C VAL A 47 -12.04 -14.21 10.09
N GLU A 48 -12.19 -15.46 10.55
CA GLU A 48 -12.22 -15.76 11.99
C GLU A 48 -10.90 -15.42 12.71
N ASP A 49 -9.79 -15.40 11.97
CA ASP A 49 -8.46 -15.06 12.48
C ASP A 49 -8.25 -13.54 12.61
N ALA A 50 -9.22 -12.71 12.20
CA ALA A 50 -9.08 -11.25 12.19
C ALA A 50 -8.58 -10.65 13.52
N PRO A 51 -9.06 -11.08 14.72
CA PRO A 51 -8.53 -10.57 15.99
C PRO A 51 -7.03 -10.80 16.16
N GLU A 52 -6.53 -11.98 15.79
CA GLU A 52 -5.10 -12.31 15.87
C GLU A 52 -4.29 -11.51 14.86
N ILE A 53 -4.80 -11.38 13.63
CA ILE A 53 -4.18 -10.59 12.56
C ILE A 53 -4.01 -9.13 12.99
N PHE A 54 -5.01 -8.54 13.67
CA PHE A 54 -4.89 -7.18 14.19
C PHE A 54 -3.80 -7.05 15.26
N ALA A 55 -3.69 -8.03 16.17
CA ALA A 55 -2.61 -8.05 17.16
C ALA A 55 -1.22 -8.19 16.51
N GLU A 56 -1.07 -9.02 15.47
CA GLU A 56 0.16 -9.15 14.70
C GLU A 56 0.52 -7.86 13.94
N MET A 57 -0.50 -7.16 13.43
CA MET A 57 -0.33 -5.87 12.74
C MET A 57 0.19 -4.79 13.68
N GLU A 58 -0.41 -4.65 14.86
CA GLU A 58 0.05 -3.71 15.89
C GLU A 58 1.46 -4.05 16.38
N ALA A 59 1.79 -5.35 16.46
CA ALA A 59 3.13 -5.82 16.81
C ALA A 59 4.15 -5.71 15.67
N GLY A 60 3.75 -5.25 14.48
CA GLY A 60 4.64 -5.07 13.32
C GLY A 60 5.16 -6.37 12.69
N LYS A 61 4.45 -7.49 12.86
CA LYS A 61 4.87 -8.82 12.40
C LYS A 61 4.46 -9.16 10.97
N ILE A 62 3.60 -8.34 10.35
CA ILE A 62 3.05 -8.60 9.02
C ILE A 62 4.03 -8.13 7.94
N ASN A 63 4.47 -9.05 7.10
CA ASN A 63 5.17 -8.75 5.85
C ASN A 63 4.15 -8.62 4.71
N GLY A 64 4.08 -7.45 4.07
CA GLY A 64 3.17 -7.21 2.95
C GLY A 64 1.72 -6.95 3.40
N ARG A 65 0.78 -7.80 2.96
CA ARG A 65 -0.66 -7.64 3.24
C ARG A 65 -1.29 -8.96 3.69
N MET A 66 -2.09 -8.90 4.74
CA MET A 66 -3.03 -9.97 5.09
C MET A 66 -4.32 -9.80 4.30
N VAL A 67 -4.80 -10.86 3.67
CA VAL A 67 -6.06 -10.90 2.92
C VAL A 67 -7.03 -11.79 3.67
N LEU A 68 -8.11 -11.20 4.17
CA LEU A 68 -9.17 -11.94 4.86
C LEU A 68 -10.03 -12.67 3.83
N ASP A 69 -10.10 -13.99 3.96
CA ASP A 69 -11.01 -14.82 3.19
C ASP A 69 -12.36 -14.90 3.91
N PHE A 70 -13.40 -14.36 3.26
CA PHE A 70 -14.77 -14.33 3.74
C PHE A 70 -15.59 -15.53 3.27
N ILE A 71 -15.03 -16.40 2.41
CA ILE A 71 -15.73 -17.50 1.74
C ILE A 71 -15.11 -18.84 2.12
N LYS A 72 -14.56 -18.96 3.32
CA LYS A 72 -14.04 -20.22 3.83
C LYS A 72 -15.03 -21.37 3.60
#